data_AF-A0A523ZCA6-F1
#
_entry.id   AF-A0A523ZCA6-F1
#
_cell.length_a   1.000
_cell.length_b   1.000
_cell.length_c   1.000
_cell.angle_alpha   90.00
_cell.angle_beta   90.00
_cell.angle_gamma   90.00
#
_symmetry.space_group_name_H-M   'P 1'
#
loop_
_entity.id
_entity.type
_entity.pdbx_description
1 polymer ?
#
loop_
_entity_poly.entity_id
_entity_poly.type
_entity_poly.pdbx_seq_one_letter_code
_entity_poly.pdbx_strand_id
1 'polypeptide(L)'
;MVGRNGCLNKGMKALGIAVALVFILVLPLTLLGRDLAKVIFSPENVSGILRSRLLESGFVNNIAAENFLSERWFDEMDVGGGDLKPMFQYLSPAEREEILTTLMPPEWVDAQLDNVIRSFFTWIDSEQSEPRIAIDLVPLKEGLLKGGLRRIIDTLIDSWPSCTTDEIEIMSQELMRTGEIPIEICEPPEPYRSQVLDYAVAQLGSLIRGQPDKLAILDSLDTPRSEVIELKEQLQFMRAVMMWSWFLPASLLGVIMILIIRSMREIGQWWGIPLLIGGLLSLMVIGIVSAGRGDLIRDMLADFAPVGTLFYRAFEIVLLEILVAVIRLAFFHALLITGAGLSLWLVTRYLSKRAEPKIMHKPEQGDDAQDEQVSGLPAPPPVPPLGNGPEDEKGPPSGIFG
;
A
#
# COMPACT_ATOMS: atom_id res chain seq x y z
N MET A 1 41.55 21.26 -39.55
CA MET A 1 41.00 20.28 -38.58
C MET A 1 39.46 20.38 -38.47
N VAL A 2 38.71 20.32 -39.59
CA VAL A 2 37.24 20.53 -39.60
C VAL A 2 36.45 19.20 -39.58
N GLY A 3 37.09 18.06 -39.85
CA GLY A 3 36.41 16.76 -39.93
C GLY A 3 36.18 15.99 -38.61
N ARG A 4 36.91 16.28 -37.53
CA ARG A 4 36.86 15.48 -36.29
C ARG A 4 35.61 15.74 -35.42
N ASN A 5 35.01 16.92 -35.54
CA ASN A 5 33.85 17.30 -34.74
C ASN A 5 32.54 16.65 -35.21
N GLY A 6 32.50 16.14 -36.46
CA GLY A 6 31.29 15.56 -37.04
C GLY A 6 30.95 14.17 -36.47
N CYS A 7 31.94 13.31 -36.24
CA CYS A 7 31.71 11.94 -35.79
C CYS A 7 31.29 11.88 -34.31
N LEU A 8 31.94 12.66 -33.45
CA LEU A 8 31.64 12.70 -32.02
C LEU A 8 30.21 13.20 -31.75
N ASN A 9 29.78 14.25 -32.45
CA ASN A 9 28.43 14.80 -32.31
C ASN A 9 27.35 13.79 -32.74
N LYS A 10 27.57 13.04 -33.82
CA LYS A 10 26.67 11.97 -34.25
C LYS A 10 26.58 10.85 -33.20
N GLY A 11 27.71 10.46 -32.62
CA GLY A 11 27.75 9.46 -31.55
C GLY A 11 26.99 9.88 -30.30
N MET A 12 27.20 11.10 -29.81
CA MET A 12 26.49 11.64 -28.64
C MET A 12 24.98 11.74 -28.86
N LYS A 13 24.54 12.13 -30.06
CA LYS A 13 23.11 12.15 -30.40
C LYS A 13 22.50 10.75 -30.43
N ALA A 14 23.19 9.78 -31.02
CA ALA A 14 22.72 8.39 -31.03
C ALA A 14 22.59 7.84 -29.60
N LEU A 15 23.58 8.10 -28.74
CA LEU A 15 23.54 7.72 -27.32
C LEU A 15 22.35 8.37 -26.60
N GLY A 16 22.15 9.67 -26.79
CA GLY A 16 21.04 10.36 -26.12
C GLY A 16 19.65 9.92 -26.62
N ILE A 17 19.50 9.53 -27.89
CA ILE A 17 18.28 8.87 -28.38
C ILE A 17 18.08 7.53 -27.66
N ALA A 18 19.13 6.72 -27.53
CA ALA A 18 19.04 5.44 -26.81
C ALA A 18 18.63 5.65 -25.34
N VAL A 19 19.23 6.63 -24.64
CA VAL A 19 18.85 6.98 -23.25
C VAL A 19 17.40 7.46 -23.17
N ALA A 20 16.93 8.26 -24.14
CA ALA A 20 15.54 8.70 -24.20
C ALA A 20 14.56 7.54 -24.40
N LEU A 21 14.90 6.55 -25.22
CA LEU A 21 14.08 5.34 -25.39
C LEU A 21 14.01 4.52 -24.10
N VAL A 22 15.14 4.35 -23.40
CA VAL A 22 15.17 3.69 -22.08
C VAL A 22 14.30 4.46 -21.08
N PHE A 23 14.39 5.79 -21.05
CA PHE A 23 13.53 6.63 -20.20
C PHE A 23 12.05 6.39 -20.48
N ILE A 24 11.63 6.40 -21.75
CA ILE A 24 10.23 6.17 -22.14
C ILE A 24 9.71 4.82 -21.64
N LEU A 25 10.53 3.76 -21.73
CA LEU A 25 10.15 2.41 -21.31
C LEU A 25 10.14 2.23 -19.78
N VAL A 26 11.08 2.87 -19.07
CA VAL A 26 11.23 2.75 -17.62
C VAL A 26 10.18 3.59 -16.87
N LEU A 27 9.70 4.68 -17.46
CA LEU A 27 8.81 5.62 -16.79
C LEU A 27 7.48 4.99 -16.31
N PRO A 28 6.73 4.20 -17.11
CA PRO A 28 5.50 3.54 -16.64
C PRO A 28 5.74 2.61 -15.43
N LEU A 29 6.82 1.83 -15.46
CA LEU A 29 7.17 0.87 -14.42
C LEU A 29 7.50 1.58 -13.10
N THR A 30 8.32 2.62 -13.16
CA THR A 30 8.71 3.39 -11.97
C THR A 30 7.55 4.19 -11.39
N LEU A 31 6.66 4.72 -12.24
CA LEU A 31 5.45 5.42 -11.81
C LEU A 31 4.49 4.46 -11.09
N LEU A 32 4.16 3.32 -11.70
CA LEU A 32 3.33 2.30 -11.08
C LEU A 32 3.96 1.77 -9.77
N GLY A 33 5.25 1.47 -9.78
CA GLY A 33 5.96 1.00 -8.59
C GLY A 33 5.90 2.01 -7.45
N ARG A 34 6.16 3.30 -7.72
CA ARG A 34 6.08 4.35 -6.71
C ARG A 34 4.67 4.49 -6.13
N ASP A 35 3.65 4.49 -6.97
CA ASP A 35 2.27 4.70 -6.53
C ASP A 35 1.71 3.47 -5.80
N LEU A 36 2.10 2.26 -6.24
CA LEU A 36 1.86 1.02 -5.52
C LEU A 36 2.47 1.07 -4.12
N ALA A 37 3.72 1.54 -3.99
CA ALA A 37 4.36 1.64 -2.69
C ALA A 37 3.69 2.69 -1.78
N LYS A 38 3.23 3.81 -2.32
CA LYS A 38 2.49 4.82 -1.53
C LYS A 38 1.16 4.30 -0.98
N VAL A 39 0.49 3.40 -1.70
CA VAL A 39 -0.78 2.83 -1.26
C VAL A 39 -0.53 1.68 -0.28
N ILE A 40 0.27 0.68 -0.68
CA ILE A 40 0.49 -0.53 0.13
C ILE A 40 1.32 -0.25 1.39
N PHE A 41 2.28 0.68 1.34
CA PHE A 41 3.12 1.00 2.51
C PHE A 41 2.65 2.26 3.28
N SER A 42 1.39 2.65 3.15
CA SER A 42 0.77 3.67 4.01
C SER A 42 -0.21 2.99 4.98
N PRO A 43 0.05 3.06 6.30
CA PRO A 43 -0.84 2.47 7.29
C PRO A 43 -2.24 3.06 7.25
N GLU A 44 -2.38 4.35 6.93
CA GLU A 44 -3.66 5.03 6.81
C GLU A 44 -4.49 4.51 5.63
N ASN A 45 -3.84 4.33 4.47
CA ASN A 45 -4.51 3.82 3.27
C ASN A 45 -4.93 2.36 3.46
N VAL A 46 -4.04 1.52 4.01
CA VAL A 46 -4.32 0.09 4.25
C VAL A 46 -5.42 -0.07 5.29
N SER A 47 -5.37 0.66 6.41
CA SER A 47 -6.42 0.67 7.43
C SER A 47 -7.76 1.14 6.87
N GLY A 48 -7.78 2.22 6.09
CA GLY A 48 -9.00 2.70 5.44
C GLY A 48 -9.62 1.68 4.48
N ILE A 49 -8.81 1.00 3.66
CA ILE A 49 -9.28 -0.04 2.73
C ILE A 49 -9.81 -1.25 3.50
N LEU A 50 -9.06 -1.74 4.50
CA LEU A 50 -9.44 -2.91 5.28
C LEU A 50 -10.72 -2.65 6.09
N ARG A 51 -10.86 -1.49 6.74
CA ARG A 51 -12.08 -1.14 7.48
C ARG A 51 -13.31 -1.05 6.58
N SER A 52 -13.22 -0.26 5.50
CA SER A 52 -14.35 -0.06 4.59
C SER A 52 -14.78 -1.33 3.86
N ARG A 53 -13.90 -2.33 3.72
CA ARG A 53 -14.25 -3.57 3.02
C ARG A 53 -14.51 -4.75 3.94
N LEU A 54 -13.66 -5.02 4.93
CA LEU A 54 -13.84 -6.18 5.80
C LEU A 54 -15.02 -6.02 6.77
N LEU A 55 -15.22 -4.81 7.30
CA LEU A 55 -16.32 -4.55 8.24
C LEU A 55 -17.65 -4.41 7.50
N GLU A 56 -17.69 -3.62 6.41
CA GLU A 56 -18.94 -3.40 5.66
C GLU A 56 -19.42 -4.64 4.90
N SER A 57 -18.51 -5.52 4.46
CA SER A 57 -18.90 -6.77 3.78
C SER A 57 -19.45 -7.83 4.74
N GLY A 58 -19.42 -7.60 6.05
CA GLY A 58 -19.75 -8.60 7.06
C GLY A 58 -18.77 -9.77 7.07
N PHE A 59 -17.59 -9.64 6.46
CA PHE A 59 -16.61 -10.73 6.36
C PHE A 59 -16.18 -11.25 7.73
N VAL A 60 -15.91 -10.34 8.68
CA VAL A 60 -15.53 -10.74 10.04
C VAL A 60 -16.66 -11.52 10.69
N ASN A 61 -17.90 -11.07 10.54
CA ASN A 61 -19.08 -11.76 11.09
C ASN A 61 -19.29 -13.13 10.43
N ASN A 62 -19.06 -13.24 9.12
CA ASN A 62 -19.19 -14.51 8.40
C ASN A 62 -18.10 -15.50 8.80
N ILE A 63 -16.85 -15.07 8.90
CA ILE A 63 -15.75 -15.92 9.38
C ILE A 63 -15.98 -16.32 10.84
N ALA A 64 -16.40 -15.38 11.67
CA ALA A 64 -16.75 -15.65 13.04
C ALA A 64 -17.87 -16.69 13.12
N ALA A 65 -18.97 -16.50 12.38
CA ALA A 65 -20.07 -17.44 12.35
C ALA A 65 -19.63 -18.82 11.86
N GLU A 66 -18.87 -18.89 10.77
CA GLU A 66 -18.40 -20.17 10.21
C GLU A 66 -17.42 -20.88 11.14
N ASN A 67 -16.43 -20.19 11.70
CA ASN A 67 -15.44 -20.81 12.60
C ASN A 67 -16.01 -21.12 13.98
N PHE A 68 -16.79 -20.21 14.56
CA PHE A 68 -17.40 -20.39 15.88
C PHE A 68 -18.43 -21.53 15.87
N LEU A 69 -19.15 -21.69 14.76
CA LEU A 69 -20.11 -22.79 14.59
C LEU A 69 -19.48 -24.03 13.91
N SER A 70 -18.17 -24.01 13.63
CA SER A 70 -17.49 -25.16 13.06
C SER A 70 -17.29 -26.26 14.12
N GLU A 71 -17.35 -27.51 13.69
CA GLU A 71 -17.15 -28.70 14.54
C GLU A 71 -15.84 -28.61 15.34
N ARG A 72 -14.80 -28.01 14.75
CA ARG A 72 -13.48 -27.91 15.35
C ARG A 72 -13.43 -27.07 16.62
N TRP A 73 -14.20 -25.99 16.72
CA TRP A 73 -14.22 -25.15 17.91
C TRP A 73 -14.88 -25.87 19.10
N PHE A 74 -15.92 -26.66 18.80
CA PHE A 74 -16.62 -27.46 19.81
C PHE A 74 -15.81 -28.67 20.27
N ASP A 75 -15.09 -29.33 19.36
CA ASP A 75 -14.21 -30.47 19.70
C ASP A 75 -13.09 -30.09 20.69
N GLU A 76 -12.67 -28.83 20.70
CA GLU A 76 -11.53 -28.35 21.49
C GLU A 76 -11.94 -27.85 22.89
N MET A 77 -13.21 -27.47 23.08
CA MET A 77 -13.76 -27.18 24.40
C MET A 77 -14.55 -28.37 24.92
N ASP A 78 -13.83 -29.36 25.43
CA ASP A 78 -14.41 -30.40 26.28
C ASP A 78 -14.81 -29.79 27.63
N VAL A 79 -15.94 -29.06 27.67
CA VAL A 79 -16.50 -28.50 28.90
C VAL A 79 -17.30 -29.60 29.61
N GLY A 80 -16.60 -30.58 30.16
CA GLY A 80 -17.21 -31.61 31.00
C GLY A 80 -17.88 -32.77 30.25
N GLY A 81 -17.40 -33.13 29.06
CA GLY A 81 -17.84 -34.31 28.32
C GLY A 81 -19.11 -34.15 27.49
N GLY A 82 -19.61 -32.92 27.33
CA GLY A 82 -20.82 -32.60 26.57
C GLY A 82 -20.53 -31.97 25.21
N ASP A 83 -21.15 -32.47 24.15
CA ASP A 83 -21.16 -31.81 22.84
C ASP A 83 -22.00 -30.52 22.93
N LEU A 84 -21.38 -29.36 22.71
CA LEU A 84 -22.03 -28.05 22.73
C LEU A 84 -22.77 -27.74 21.41
N LYS A 85 -22.44 -28.43 20.31
CA LYS A 85 -23.01 -28.16 18.97
C LYS A 85 -24.54 -28.22 18.96
N PRO A 86 -25.20 -29.21 19.62
CA PRO A 86 -26.65 -29.26 19.71
C PRO A 86 -27.29 -28.03 20.40
N MET A 87 -26.57 -27.29 21.24
CA MET A 87 -27.12 -26.10 21.92
C MET A 87 -27.32 -24.93 20.96
N PHE A 88 -26.45 -24.80 19.95
CA PHE A 88 -26.48 -23.70 18.98
C PHE A 88 -27.38 -23.98 17.77
N GLN A 89 -27.87 -25.22 17.61
CA GLN A 89 -28.66 -25.61 16.44
C GLN A 89 -30.02 -24.91 16.36
N TYR A 90 -30.56 -24.49 17.50
CA TYR A 90 -31.87 -23.85 17.60
C TYR A 90 -31.83 -22.32 17.42
N LEU A 91 -30.65 -21.71 17.42
CA LEU A 91 -30.52 -20.27 17.21
C LEU A 91 -30.98 -19.88 15.82
N SER A 92 -31.89 -18.92 15.76
CA SER A 92 -32.26 -18.19 14.56
C SER A 92 -31.09 -17.34 14.04
N PRO A 93 -31.10 -16.93 12.76
CA PRO A 93 -30.05 -16.06 12.23
C PRO A 93 -29.86 -14.75 13.01
N ALA A 94 -30.94 -14.15 13.51
CA ALA A 94 -30.91 -12.91 14.28
C ALA A 94 -30.27 -13.11 15.66
N GLU A 95 -30.58 -14.21 16.35
CA GLU A 95 -29.98 -14.53 17.65
C GLU A 95 -28.49 -14.86 17.51
N ARG A 96 -28.09 -15.52 16.42
CA ARG A 96 -26.66 -15.73 16.11
C ARG A 96 -25.93 -14.40 15.92
N GLU A 97 -26.53 -13.47 15.19
CA GLU A 97 -25.97 -12.13 15.00
C GLU A 97 -25.89 -11.37 16.33
N GLU A 98 -26.90 -11.47 17.20
CA GLU A 98 -26.88 -10.87 18.54
C GLU A 98 -25.74 -11.45 19.41
N ILE A 99 -25.58 -12.77 19.42
CA ILE A 99 -24.50 -13.44 20.15
C ILE A 99 -23.14 -13.00 19.59
N LEU A 100 -22.97 -13.00 18.26
CA LEU A 100 -21.71 -12.61 17.62
C LEU A 100 -21.36 -11.14 17.87
N THR A 101 -22.32 -10.23 17.79
CA THR A 101 -22.09 -8.80 18.09
C THR A 101 -21.83 -8.54 19.57
N THR A 102 -22.35 -9.39 20.46
CA THR A 102 -22.01 -9.36 21.89
C THR A 102 -20.62 -9.92 22.16
N LEU A 103 -20.21 -10.99 21.46
CA LEU A 103 -18.89 -11.61 21.55
C LEU A 103 -17.78 -10.82 20.87
N MET A 104 -18.09 -10.07 19.81
CA MET A 104 -17.14 -9.26 19.06
C MET A 104 -17.81 -7.95 18.67
N PRO A 105 -17.90 -7.00 19.62
CA PRO A 105 -18.44 -5.68 19.31
C PRO A 105 -17.68 -5.05 18.14
N PRO A 106 -18.38 -4.43 17.17
CA PRO A 106 -17.75 -3.89 15.97
C PRO A 106 -16.67 -2.83 16.28
N GLU A 107 -16.84 -2.06 17.35
CA GLU A 107 -15.86 -1.08 17.80
C GLU A 107 -14.57 -1.74 18.31
N TRP A 108 -14.69 -2.91 18.95
CA TRP A 108 -13.53 -3.68 19.39
C TRP A 108 -12.79 -4.26 18.18
N VAL A 109 -13.51 -4.84 17.22
CA VAL A 109 -12.91 -5.38 15.98
C VAL A 109 -12.16 -4.28 15.22
N ASP A 110 -12.76 -3.10 15.06
CA ASP A 110 -12.12 -1.95 14.41
C ASP A 110 -10.84 -1.51 15.14
N ALA A 111 -10.88 -1.46 16.48
CA ALA A 111 -9.72 -1.13 17.29
C ALA A 111 -8.59 -2.19 17.17
N GLN A 112 -8.93 -3.48 17.13
CA GLN A 112 -7.94 -4.54 16.95
C GLN A 112 -7.33 -4.51 15.56
N LEU A 113 -8.14 -4.29 14.51
CA LEU A 113 -7.63 -4.17 13.14
C LEU A 113 -6.64 -3.02 13.02
N ASP A 114 -6.97 -1.86 13.59
CA ASP A 114 -6.06 -0.70 13.62
C ASP A 114 -4.75 -1.00 14.35
N ASN A 115 -4.85 -1.66 15.51
CA ASN A 115 -3.70 -2.03 16.30
C ASN A 115 -2.78 -3.03 15.57
N VAL A 116 -3.36 -4.03 14.90
CA VAL A 116 -2.62 -5.04 14.12
C VAL A 116 -1.89 -4.36 12.96
N ILE A 117 -2.56 -3.52 12.18
CA ILE A 117 -1.97 -2.81 11.04
C ILE A 117 -0.85 -1.89 11.52
N ARG A 118 -1.10 -1.08 12.57
CA ARG A 118 -0.10 -0.18 13.13
C ARG A 118 1.11 -0.95 13.64
N SER A 119 0.89 -2.06 14.35
CA SER A 119 1.96 -2.90 14.89
C SER A 119 2.80 -3.55 13.78
N PHE A 120 2.15 -4.01 12.71
CA PHE A 120 2.83 -4.55 11.52
C PHE A 120 3.74 -3.51 10.86
N PHE A 121 3.24 -2.30 10.58
CA PHE A 121 4.05 -1.23 9.99
C PHE A 121 5.16 -0.75 10.94
N THR A 122 4.87 -0.65 12.24
CA THR A 122 5.87 -0.32 13.24
C THR A 122 6.98 -1.36 13.27
N TRP A 123 6.65 -2.65 13.13
CA TRP A 123 7.65 -3.70 13.04
C TRP A 123 8.52 -3.57 11.79
N ILE A 124 7.91 -3.38 10.61
CA ILE A 124 8.64 -3.15 9.35
C ILE A 124 9.61 -1.97 9.48
N ASP A 125 9.22 -0.89 10.16
CA ASP A 125 10.04 0.32 10.29
C ASP A 125 11.04 0.28 11.45
N SER A 126 10.90 -0.67 12.38
CA SER A 126 11.79 -0.81 13.54
C SER A 126 13.04 -1.66 13.24
N GLU A 127 14.00 -1.68 14.16
CA GLU A 127 15.13 -2.63 14.15
C GLU A 127 14.77 -4.02 14.72
N GLN A 128 13.52 -4.22 15.20
CA GLN A 128 13.13 -5.48 15.86
C GLN A 128 13.05 -6.63 14.85
N SER A 129 13.68 -7.76 15.15
CA SER A 129 13.67 -8.93 14.26
C SER A 129 12.30 -9.59 14.16
N GLU A 130 11.47 -9.49 15.21
CA GLU A 130 10.19 -10.20 15.32
C GLU A 130 9.04 -9.20 15.51
N PRO A 131 7.89 -9.41 14.84
CA PRO A 131 6.71 -8.57 15.03
C PRO A 131 6.07 -8.88 16.38
N ARG A 132 5.78 -7.83 17.15
CA ARG A 132 5.02 -7.94 18.42
C ARG A 132 3.56 -7.57 18.18
N ILE A 133 2.86 -8.41 17.42
CA ILE A 133 1.44 -8.19 17.12
C ILE A 133 0.61 -9.00 18.12
N ALA A 134 -0.16 -8.29 18.95
CA ALA A 134 -1.03 -8.88 19.94
C ALA A 134 -2.44 -8.29 19.87
N ILE A 135 -3.44 -9.16 20.05
CA ILE A 135 -4.85 -8.80 20.18
C ILE A 135 -5.12 -8.53 21.66
N ASP A 136 -5.69 -7.36 21.97
CA ASP A 136 -6.08 -7.00 23.32
C ASP A 136 -7.48 -7.51 23.62
N LEU A 137 -7.56 -8.49 24.54
CA LEU A 137 -8.80 -9.10 24.98
C LEU A 137 -9.43 -8.39 26.17
N VAL A 138 -8.73 -7.45 26.83
CA VAL A 138 -9.25 -6.80 28.05
C VAL A 138 -10.62 -6.16 27.83
N PRO A 139 -10.85 -5.34 26.78
CA PRO A 139 -12.16 -4.72 26.58
C PRO A 139 -13.27 -5.74 26.36
N LEU A 140 -12.94 -6.84 25.66
CA LEU A 140 -13.86 -7.92 25.40
C LEU A 140 -14.21 -8.69 26.68
N LYS A 141 -13.20 -9.10 27.45
CA LYS A 141 -13.38 -9.77 28.75
C LYS A 141 -14.24 -8.93 29.70
N GLU A 142 -13.96 -7.63 29.80
CA GLU A 142 -14.75 -6.74 30.63
C GLU A 142 -16.20 -6.62 30.15
N GLY A 143 -16.44 -6.47 28.84
CA GLY A 143 -17.78 -6.39 28.26
C GLY A 143 -18.60 -7.65 28.54
N LEU A 144 -17.98 -8.81 28.37
CA LEU A 144 -18.59 -10.10 28.67
C LEU A 144 -18.92 -10.23 30.17
N LEU A 145 -17.97 -9.93 31.06
CA LEU A 145 -18.16 -10.03 32.51
C LEU A 145 -19.14 -8.98 33.09
N LYS A 146 -19.33 -7.83 32.43
CA LYS A 146 -20.27 -6.76 32.84
C LYS A 146 -21.72 -7.04 32.44
N GLY A 147 -22.00 -8.16 31.76
CA GLY A 147 -23.36 -8.57 31.41
C GLY A 147 -23.50 -9.20 30.03
N GLY A 148 -22.47 -9.11 29.16
CA GLY A 148 -22.48 -9.76 27.85
C GLY A 148 -22.69 -11.27 27.93
N LEU A 149 -22.08 -11.94 28.93
CA LEU A 149 -22.28 -13.38 29.14
C LEU A 149 -23.72 -13.72 29.46
N ARG A 150 -24.33 -12.95 30.37
CA ARG A 150 -25.72 -13.20 30.74
C ARG A 150 -26.62 -13.06 29.53
N ARG A 151 -26.43 -12.04 28.70
CA ARG A 151 -27.18 -11.86 27.46
C ARG A 151 -27.01 -13.05 26.51
N ILE A 152 -25.77 -13.48 26.25
CA ILE A 152 -25.49 -14.61 25.35
C ILE A 152 -26.19 -15.88 25.84
N ILE A 153 -26.06 -16.21 27.13
CA ILE A 153 -26.66 -17.42 27.69
C ILE A 153 -28.19 -17.32 27.73
N ASP A 154 -28.75 -16.16 28.04
CA ASP A 154 -30.20 -15.91 28.02
C ASP A 154 -30.76 -16.11 26.61
N THR A 155 -30.15 -15.50 25.59
CA THR A 155 -30.50 -15.71 24.16
C THR A 155 -30.37 -17.17 23.74
N LEU A 156 -29.35 -17.88 24.24
CA LEU A 156 -29.17 -19.29 23.94
C LEU A 156 -30.29 -20.15 24.54
N ILE A 157 -30.62 -19.95 25.82
CA ILE A 157 -31.68 -20.67 26.51
C ILE A 157 -33.05 -20.39 25.87
N ASP A 158 -33.33 -19.14 25.52
CA ASP A 158 -34.59 -18.72 24.89
C ASP A 158 -34.78 -19.33 23.49
N SER A 159 -33.69 -19.70 22.82
CA SER A 159 -33.77 -20.36 21.51
C SER A 159 -34.15 -21.84 21.61
N TRP A 160 -34.03 -22.46 22.79
CA TRP A 160 -34.30 -23.88 22.97
C TRP A 160 -35.80 -24.19 22.93
N PRO A 161 -36.21 -25.40 22.50
CA PRO A 161 -37.61 -25.80 22.56
C PRO A 161 -38.07 -25.93 24.01
N SER A 162 -39.33 -25.61 24.31
CA SER A 162 -39.87 -25.76 25.67
C SER A 162 -39.76 -27.20 26.17
N CYS A 163 -39.29 -27.39 27.41
CA CYS A 163 -39.17 -28.71 28.01
C CYS A 163 -40.53 -29.42 28.15
N THR A 164 -40.53 -30.72 27.91
CA THR A 164 -41.66 -31.60 28.24
C THR A 164 -41.74 -31.83 29.75
N THR A 165 -42.91 -32.26 30.23
CA THR A 165 -43.13 -32.55 31.67
C THR A 165 -42.16 -33.61 32.19
N ASP A 166 -41.84 -34.61 31.36
CA ASP A 166 -40.95 -35.71 31.75
C ASP A 166 -39.49 -35.22 31.88
N GLU A 167 -39.03 -34.37 30.96
CA GLU A 167 -37.69 -33.74 31.02
C GLU A 167 -37.56 -32.81 32.23
N ILE A 168 -38.62 -32.06 32.57
CA ILE A 168 -38.64 -31.21 33.77
C ILE A 168 -38.49 -32.06 35.04
N GLU A 169 -39.17 -33.21 35.10
CA GLU A 169 -39.07 -34.13 36.24
C GLU A 169 -37.65 -34.69 36.36
N ILE A 170 -37.04 -35.15 35.25
CA ILE A 170 -35.66 -35.65 35.21
C ILE A 170 -34.68 -34.58 35.69
N MET A 171 -34.78 -33.36 35.16
CA MET A 171 -33.93 -32.24 35.54
C MET A 171 -34.06 -31.92 37.04
N SER A 172 -35.28 -31.96 37.59
CA SER A 172 -35.51 -31.73 39.02
C SER A 172 -34.90 -32.82 39.91
N GLN A 173 -34.98 -34.08 39.48
CA GLN A 173 -34.43 -35.22 40.21
C GLN A 173 -32.91 -35.21 40.21
N GLU A 174 -32.28 -34.95 39.06
CA GLU A 174 -30.82 -34.85 38.96
C GLU A 174 -30.28 -33.67 39.74
N LEU A 175 -30.91 -32.49 39.65
CA LEU A 175 -30.50 -31.33 40.45
C LEU A 175 -30.54 -31.63 41.96
N MET A 176 -31.54 -32.38 42.44
CA MET A 176 -31.58 -32.82 43.85
C MET A 176 -30.53 -33.87 44.20
N ARG A 177 -30.11 -34.69 43.22
CA ARG A 177 -29.18 -35.81 43.43
C ARG A 177 -27.72 -35.40 43.38
N THR A 178 -27.33 -34.63 42.37
CA THR A 178 -25.93 -34.26 42.09
C THR A 178 -25.64 -32.81 42.45
N GLY A 179 -26.67 -31.95 42.50
CA GLY A 179 -26.49 -30.50 42.53
C GLY A 179 -26.01 -29.93 41.18
N GLU A 180 -25.95 -30.77 40.14
CA GLU A 180 -25.59 -30.40 38.78
C GLU A 180 -26.84 -30.44 37.91
N ILE A 181 -26.93 -29.53 36.95
CA ILE A 181 -28.06 -29.45 36.02
C ILE A 181 -27.69 -30.32 34.82
N PRO A 182 -28.40 -31.44 34.56
CA PRO A 182 -28.20 -32.19 33.33
C PRO A 182 -28.57 -31.26 32.17
N ILE A 183 -27.63 -31.02 31.24
CA ILE A 183 -27.89 -30.15 30.10
C ILE A 183 -28.63 -30.96 29.04
N GLU A 184 -29.89 -31.28 29.32
CA GLU A 184 -30.85 -31.64 28.29
C GLU A 184 -31.25 -30.34 27.55
N ILE A 185 -31.32 -30.39 26.22
CA ILE A 185 -31.41 -29.18 25.39
C ILE A 185 -32.88 -28.80 25.24
N CYS A 186 -33.43 -28.22 26.29
CA CYS A 186 -34.77 -27.65 26.31
C CYS A 186 -34.82 -26.42 27.22
N GLU A 187 -35.74 -25.50 26.97
CA GLU A 187 -35.94 -24.28 27.76
C GLU A 187 -36.61 -24.62 29.11
N PRO A 188 -35.87 -24.50 30.23
CA PRO A 188 -36.41 -24.85 31.55
C PRO A 188 -37.43 -23.79 32.03
N PRO A 189 -38.51 -24.19 32.74
CA PRO A 189 -39.41 -23.23 33.37
C PRO A 189 -38.78 -22.59 34.62
N GLU A 190 -39.34 -21.47 35.09
CA GLU A 190 -38.99 -20.94 36.41
C GLU A 190 -39.43 -21.91 37.52
N PRO A 191 -38.64 -22.08 38.60
CA PRO A 191 -37.43 -21.33 38.98
C PRO A 191 -36.12 -21.92 38.45
N TYR A 192 -36.16 -22.95 37.60
CA TYR A 192 -34.95 -23.63 37.14
C TYR A 192 -34.19 -22.79 36.13
N ARG A 193 -34.89 -22.07 35.25
CA ARG A 193 -34.28 -21.16 34.26
C ARG A 193 -33.25 -20.20 34.85
N SER A 194 -33.64 -19.48 35.89
CA SER A 194 -32.75 -18.54 36.58
C SER A 194 -31.52 -19.24 37.19
N GLN A 195 -31.68 -20.45 37.73
CA GLN A 195 -30.56 -21.24 38.26
C GLN A 195 -29.60 -21.72 37.16
N VAL A 196 -30.11 -22.21 36.02
CA VAL A 196 -29.29 -22.60 34.86
C VAL A 196 -28.50 -21.40 34.35
N LEU A 197 -29.17 -20.26 34.18
CA LEU A 197 -28.56 -19.02 33.72
C LEU A 197 -27.43 -18.57 34.66
N ASP A 198 -27.70 -18.49 35.96
CA ASP A 198 -26.72 -18.05 36.96
C ASP A 198 -25.53 -19.01 37.05
N TYR A 199 -25.79 -20.32 36.99
CA TYR A 199 -24.75 -21.35 36.96
C TYR A 199 -23.85 -21.22 35.72
N ALA A 200 -24.45 -21.16 34.52
CA ALA A 200 -23.72 -21.05 33.26
C ALA A 200 -22.89 -19.75 33.18
N VAL A 201 -23.45 -18.62 33.63
CA VAL A 201 -22.73 -17.33 33.70
C VAL A 201 -21.56 -17.40 34.69
N ALA A 202 -21.74 -18.06 35.84
CA ALA A 202 -20.67 -18.23 36.82
C ALA A 202 -19.52 -19.10 36.27
N GLN A 203 -19.85 -20.22 35.63
CA GLN A 203 -18.87 -21.13 35.03
C GLN A 203 -18.09 -20.45 33.90
N LEU A 204 -18.80 -19.89 32.92
CA LEU A 204 -18.17 -19.24 31.77
C LEU A 204 -17.41 -17.97 32.20
N GLY A 205 -17.91 -17.24 33.19
CA GLY A 205 -17.22 -16.10 33.79
C GLY A 205 -15.89 -16.50 34.44
N SER A 206 -15.82 -17.68 35.07
CA SER A 206 -14.57 -18.24 35.60
C SER A 206 -13.57 -18.54 34.48
N LEU A 207 -14.03 -19.20 33.41
CA LEU A 207 -13.20 -19.53 32.24
C LEU A 207 -12.63 -18.28 31.56
N ILE A 208 -13.45 -17.25 31.34
CA ILE A 208 -13.04 -15.99 30.71
C ILE A 208 -12.00 -15.25 31.56
N ARG A 209 -12.15 -15.26 32.89
CA ARG A 209 -11.13 -14.66 33.78
C ARG A 209 -9.78 -15.35 33.69
N GLY A 210 -9.77 -16.67 33.44
CA GLY A 210 -8.55 -17.46 33.27
C GLY A 210 -7.82 -17.21 31.94
N GLN A 211 -8.48 -16.64 30.94
CA GLN A 211 -7.85 -16.35 29.64
C GLN A 211 -6.84 -15.21 29.74
N PRO A 212 -5.74 -15.23 28.96
CA PRO A 212 -4.77 -14.15 28.95
C PRO A 212 -5.39 -12.84 28.46
N ASP A 213 -4.87 -11.71 28.95
CA ASP A 213 -5.34 -10.38 28.54
C ASP A 213 -4.92 -10.01 27.11
N LYS A 214 -3.85 -10.64 26.61
CA LYS A 214 -3.32 -10.42 25.25
C LYS A 214 -3.03 -11.75 24.59
N LEU A 215 -3.44 -11.89 23.33
CA LEU A 215 -3.08 -13.03 22.48
C LEU A 215 -2.03 -12.60 21.46
N ALA A 216 -0.83 -13.19 21.52
CA ALA A 216 0.19 -12.99 20.50
C ALA A 216 -0.17 -13.81 19.26
N ILE A 217 -0.33 -13.16 18.11
CA ILE A 217 -0.76 -13.84 16.85
C ILE A 217 0.38 -14.68 16.26
N LEU A 218 1.63 -14.24 16.43
CA LEU A 218 2.77 -14.91 15.80
C LEU A 218 3.36 -16.06 16.61
N ASP A 219 3.13 -16.08 17.93
CA ASP A 219 3.60 -17.19 18.77
C ASP A 219 2.90 -18.52 18.43
N SER A 220 1.76 -18.46 17.73
CA SER A 220 1.04 -19.65 17.24
C SER A 220 1.44 -20.09 15.84
N LEU A 221 2.21 -19.27 15.11
CA LEU A 221 2.74 -19.64 13.80
C LEU A 221 4.08 -20.34 14.01
N ASP A 222 4.16 -21.61 13.62
CA ASP A 222 5.39 -22.41 13.65
C ASP A 222 6.36 -22.01 12.51
N THR A 223 6.49 -20.70 12.26
CA THR A 223 7.33 -20.14 11.21
C THR A 223 8.74 -19.91 11.76
N PRO A 224 9.78 -20.47 11.12
CA PRO A 224 11.16 -20.23 11.54
C PRO A 224 11.50 -18.74 11.58
N ARG A 225 12.14 -18.29 12.67
CA ARG A 225 12.55 -16.88 12.86
C ARG A 225 13.36 -16.32 11.67
N SER A 226 14.15 -17.15 11.00
CA SER A 226 14.94 -16.75 9.82
C SER A 226 14.05 -16.31 8.65
N GLU A 227 12.92 -16.99 8.42
CA GLU A 227 12.00 -16.65 7.33
C GLU A 227 11.30 -15.31 7.60
N VAL A 228 10.95 -15.04 8.85
CA VAL A 228 10.34 -13.75 9.26
C VAL A 228 11.32 -12.59 9.06
N ILE A 229 12.61 -12.79 9.37
CA ILE A 229 13.65 -11.79 9.14
C ILE A 229 13.87 -11.57 7.65
N GLU A 230 13.98 -12.64 6.86
CA GLU A 230 14.14 -12.55 5.40
C GLU A 230 12.96 -11.83 4.76
N LEU A 231 11.73 -12.17 5.14
CA LEU A 231 10.52 -11.49 4.68
C LEU A 231 10.57 -9.99 4.99
N LYS A 232 11.01 -9.62 6.20
CA LYS A 232 11.15 -8.22 6.59
C LYS A 232 12.16 -7.49 5.71
N GLU A 233 13.34 -8.05 5.50
CA GLU A 233 14.38 -7.47 4.65
C GLU A 233 13.90 -7.32 3.20
N GLN A 234 13.20 -8.32 2.68
CA GLN A 234 12.57 -8.26 1.36
C GLN A 234 11.52 -7.15 1.27
N LEU A 235 10.65 -7.00 2.28
CA LEU A 235 9.63 -5.94 2.32
C LEU A 235 10.27 -4.54 2.40
N GLN A 236 11.29 -4.36 3.24
CA GLN A 236 12.03 -3.11 3.35
C GLN A 236 12.76 -2.77 2.03
N PHE A 237 13.42 -3.75 1.42
CA PHE A 237 14.10 -3.59 0.14
C PHE A 237 13.11 -3.24 -0.97
N MET A 238 11.99 -3.98 -1.07
CA MET A 238 10.94 -3.71 -2.05
C MET A 238 10.37 -2.30 -1.86
N ARG A 239 10.04 -1.90 -0.62
CA ARG A 239 9.59 -0.54 -0.31
C ARG A 239 10.62 0.50 -0.73
N ALA A 240 11.89 0.28 -0.43
CA ALA A 240 12.96 1.19 -0.81
C ALA A 240 13.06 1.30 -2.35
N VAL A 241 13.20 0.18 -3.07
CA VAL A 241 13.31 0.17 -4.53
C VAL A 241 12.12 0.89 -5.17
N MET A 242 10.90 0.61 -4.72
CA MET A 242 9.69 1.24 -5.26
C MET A 242 9.59 2.73 -4.90
N MET A 243 9.94 3.12 -3.68
CA MET A 243 9.90 4.52 -3.23
C MET A 243 10.99 5.38 -3.89
N TRP A 244 12.18 4.82 -4.11
CA TRP A 244 13.31 5.49 -4.75
C TRP A 244 13.33 5.32 -6.28
N SER A 245 12.40 4.54 -6.84
CA SER A 245 12.32 4.24 -8.28
C SER A 245 12.25 5.49 -9.18
N TRP A 246 11.68 6.60 -8.69
CA TRP A 246 11.57 7.85 -9.47
C TRP A 246 12.90 8.56 -9.70
N PHE A 247 13.94 8.25 -8.94
CA PHE A 247 15.29 8.76 -9.21
C PHE A 247 15.87 8.18 -10.50
N LEU A 248 15.45 6.97 -10.90
CA LEU A 248 15.91 6.36 -12.15
C LEU A 248 15.52 7.19 -13.38
N PRO A 249 14.23 7.50 -13.66
CA PRO A 249 13.86 8.35 -14.79
C PRO A 249 14.43 9.77 -14.65
N ALA A 250 14.53 10.32 -13.43
CA ALA A 250 15.14 11.63 -13.21
C ALA A 250 16.64 11.64 -13.59
N SER A 251 17.39 10.59 -13.23
CA SER A 251 18.80 10.44 -13.58
C SER A 251 19.00 10.30 -15.09
N LEU A 252 18.14 9.54 -15.78
CA LEU A 252 18.18 9.41 -17.24
C LEU A 252 17.94 10.76 -17.93
N LEU A 253 16.99 11.57 -17.45
CA LEU A 253 16.80 12.95 -17.94
C LEU A 253 18.04 13.83 -17.68
N GLY A 254 18.68 13.69 -16.52
CA GLY A 254 19.94 14.36 -16.20
C GLY A 254 21.08 13.98 -17.16
N VAL A 255 21.21 12.69 -17.50
CA VAL A 255 22.18 12.21 -18.49
C VAL A 255 21.89 12.80 -19.88
N ILE A 256 20.62 12.81 -20.31
CA ILE A 256 20.22 13.46 -21.57
C ILE A 256 20.60 14.94 -21.57
N MET A 257 20.41 15.62 -20.43
CA MET A 257 20.77 17.02 -20.27
C MET A 257 22.26 17.27 -20.45
N ILE A 258 23.11 16.49 -19.77
CA ILE A 258 24.57 16.64 -19.86
C ILE A 258 25.09 16.33 -21.27
N LEU A 259 24.50 15.33 -21.95
CA LEU A 259 25.00 14.87 -23.24
C LEU A 259 24.59 15.78 -24.41
N ILE A 260 23.33 16.25 -24.46
CA ILE A 260 22.81 16.86 -25.69
C ILE A 260 22.47 18.34 -25.53
N ILE A 261 22.02 18.76 -24.35
CA ILE A 261 21.40 20.07 -24.19
C ILE A 261 22.50 21.14 -24.16
N ARG A 262 22.62 21.89 -25.25
CA ARG A 262 23.48 23.08 -25.37
C ARG A 262 22.68 24.37 -25.48
N SER A 263 21.39 24.28 -25.76
CA SER A 263 20.50 25.43 -25.91
C SER A 263 19.14 25.21 -25.23
N MET A 264 18.48 26.30 -24.83
CA MET A 264 17.13 26.25 -24.25
C MET A 264 16.10 25.65 -25.21
N ARG A 265 16.33 25.74 -26.52
CA ARG A 265 15.49 25.09 -27.55
C ARG A 265 15.58 23.57 -27.48
N GLU A 266 16.79 23.05 -27.23
CA GLU A 266 17.02 21.61 -27.14
C GLU A 266 16.38 21.01 -25.90
N ILE A 267 16.19 21.77 -24.81
CA ILE A 267 15.49 21.29 -23.61
C ILE A 267 14.11 20.76 -23.95
N GLY A 268 13.28 21.53 -24.66
CA GLY A 268 11.92 21.09 -24.92
C GLY A 268 11.80 20.00 -25.98
N GLN A 269 12.82 19.83 -26.83
CA GLN A 269 12.87 18.69 -27.75
C GLN A 269 13.31 17.41 -27.03
N TRP A 270 14.37 17.49 -26.20
CA TRP A 270 14.99 16.32 -25.58
C TRP A 270 14.40 15.93 -24.24
N TRP A 271 13.72 16.82 -23.53
CA TRP A 271 12.93 16.48 -22.35
C TRP A 271 11.44 16.46 -22.65
N GLY A 272 10.94 17.43 -23.42
CA GLY A 272 9.50 17.55 -23.68
C GLY A 272 8.94 16.35 -24.47
N ILE A 273 9.64 15.90 -25.52
CA ILE A 273 9.17 14.76 -26.33
C ILE A 273 9.23 13.44 -25.53
N PRO A 274 10.33 13.07 -24.84
CA PRO A 274 10.34 11.85 -24.04
C PRO A 274 9.35 11.87 -22.88
N LEU A 275 9.16 13.01 -22.19
CA LEU A 275 8.13 13.14 -21.14
C LEU A 275 6.72 12.98 -21.70
N LEU A 276 6.44 13.57 -22.87
CA LEU A 276 5.14 13.43 -23.53
C LEU A 276 4.87 11.99 -23.94
N ILE A 277 5.81 11.35 -24.65
CA ILE A 277 5.65 9.96 -25.12
C ILE A 277 5.62 8.99 -23.94
N GLY A 278 6.52 9.15 -22.96
CA GLY A 278 6.55 8.31 -21.77
C GLY A 278 5.30 8.46 -20.91
N GLY A 279 4.77 9.68 -20.77
CA GLY A 279 3.50 9.95 -20.08
C GLY A 279 2.31 9.30 -20.79
N LEU A 280 2.22 9.43 -22.11
CA LEU A 280 1.19 8.75 -22.93
C LEU A 280 1.31 7.23 -22.84
N LEU A 281 2.52 6.69 -22.89
CA LEU A 281 2.77 5.25 -22.72
C LEU A 281 2.34 4.79 -21.31
N SER A 282 2.61 5.60 -20.28
CA SER A 282 2.16 5.29 -18.92
C SER A 282 0.64 5.24 -18.83
N LEU A 283 -0.07 6.21 -19.43
CA LEU A 283 -1.53 6.20 -19.51
C LEU A 283 -2.06 4.96 -20.24
N MET A 284 -1.42 4.54 -21.32
CA MET A 284 -1.77 3.32 -22.05
C MET A 284 -1.61 2.08 -21.18
N VAL A 285 -0.46 1.92 -20.51
CA VAL A 285 -0.20 0.78 -19.61
C VAL A 285 -1.21 0.75 -18.46
N ILE A 286 -1.48 1.90 -17.83
CA ILE A 286 -2.49 2.03 -16.77
C ILE A 286 -3.89 1.64 -17.28
N GLY A 287 -4.24 2.05 -18.50
CA GLY A 287 -5.50 1.67 -19.14
C GLY A 287 -5.62 0.16 -19.34
N ILE A 288 -4.54 -0.51 -19.77
CA ILE A 288 -4.50 -1.98 -19.93
C ILE A 288 -4.67 -2.68 -18.58
N VAL A 289 -3.91 -2.26 -17.55
CA VAL A 289 -4.00 -2.83 -16.19
C VAL A 289 -5.40 -2.62 -15.61
N SER A 290 -6.00 -1.45 -15.82
CA SER A 290 -7.35 -1.14 -15.35
C SER A 290 -8.43 -2.00 -16.02
N ALA A 291 -8.28 -2.30 -17.31
CA ALA A 291 -9.17 -3.18 -18.04
C ALA A 291 -9.01 -4.66 -17.62
N GLY A 292 -7.78 -5.10 -17.38
CA GLY A 292 -7.46 -6.48 -16.96
C GLY A 292 -7.44 -6.72 -15.46
N ARG A 293 -7.92 -5.79 -14.62
CA ARG A 293 -7.74 -5.86 -13.16
C ARG A 293 -8.33 -7.12 -12.51
N GLY A 294 -9.48 -7.59 -13.00
CA GLY A 294 -10.15 -8.77 -12.45
C GLY A 294 -9.34 -10.03 -12.73
N ASP A 295 -8.86 -10.19 -13.96
CA ASP A 295 -8.05 -11.34 -14.37
C ASP A 295 -6.69 -11.31 -13.67
N LEU A 296 -6.04 -10.14 -13.59
CA LEU A 296 -4.76 -9.97 -12.89
C LEU A 296 -4.84 -10.37 -11.42
N ILE A 297 -5.90 -9.96 -10.71
CA ILE A 297 -6.09 -10.31 -9.29
C ILE A 297 -6.39 -11.80 -9.14
N ARG A 298 -7.21 -12.37 -10.02
CA ARG A 298 -7.52 -13.81 -10.00
C ARG A 298 -6.27 -14.65 -10.22
N ASP A 299 -5.45 -14.29 -11.21
CA ASP A 299 -4.19 -14.97 -11.50
C ASP A 299 -3.22 -14.86 -10.32
N MET A 300 -3.09 -13.67 -9.72
CA MET A 300 -2.28 -13.50 -8.51
C MET A 300 -2.78 -14.34 -7.35
N LEU A 301 -4.10 -14.39 -7.11
CA LEU A 301 -4.69 -15.10 -5.97
C LEU A 301 -4.75 -16.61 -6.14
N ALA A 302 -4.77 -17.11 -7.37
CA ALA A 302 -4.81 -18.54 -7.66
C ALA A 302 -3.64 -19.30 -7.01
N ASP A 303 -2.49 -18.63 -6.85
CA ASP A 303 -1.30 -19.20 -6.20
C ASP A 303 -1.37 -19.15 -4.66
N PHE A 304 -2.17 -18.25 -4.08
CA PHE A 304 -2.22 -18.04 -2.62
C PHE A 304 -3.36 -18.79 -1.93
N ALA A 305 -4.53 -18.91 -2.57
CA ALA A 305 -5.70 -19.50 -1.94
C ALA A 305 -6.57 -20.26 -2.95
N PRO A 306 -7.18 -21.40 -2.55
CA PRO A 306 -8.14 -22.09 -3.41
C PRO A 306 -9.32 -21.17 -3.76
N VAL A 307 -9.64 -21.13 -5.05
CA VAL A 307 -10.76 -20.35 -5.59
C VAL A 307 -12.06 -20.76 -4.89
N GLY A 308 -12.79 -19.76 -4.38
CA GLY A 308 -14.09 -19.96 -3.75
C GLY A 308 -14.08 -20.00 -2.22
N THR A 309 -12.91 -20.03 -1.58
CA THR A 309 -12.79 -19.88 -0.12
C THR A 309 -13.19 -18.47 0.34
N LEU A 310 -13.64 -18.32 1.59
CA LEU A 310 -13.92 -17.00 2.16
C LEU A 310 -12.69 -16.08 2.12
N PHE A 311 -11.52 -16.62 2.48
CA PHE A 311 -10.26 -15.90 2.42
C PHE A 311 -9.97 -15.37 1.01
N TYR A 312 -10.14 -16.21 -0.02
CA TYR A 312 -9.98 -15.78 -1.42
C TYR A 312 -10.86 -14.56 -1.74
N ARG A 313 -12.13 -14.57 -1.34
CA ARG A 313 -13.05 -13.45 -1.59
C ARG A 313 -12.65 -12.17 -0.86
N ALA A 314 -12.23 -12.27 0.41
CA ALA A 314 -11.76 -11.09 1.14
C ALA A 314 -10.50 -10.50 0.53
N PHE A 315 -9.51 -11.34 0.20
CA PHE A 315 -8.30 -10.87 -0.45
C PHE A 315 -8.59 -10.27 -1.83
N GLU A 316 -9.50 -10.87 -2.61
CA GLU A 316 -9.94 -10.31 -3.90
C GLU A 316 -10.50 -8.90 -3.75
N ILE A 317 -11.40 -8.69 -2.77
CA ILE A 317 -11.98 -7.37 -2.51
C ILE A 317 -10.91 -6.36 -2.09
N VAL A 318 -10.03 -6.73 -1.16
CA VAL A 318 -8.97 -5.84 -0.65
C VAL A 318 -7.97 -5.49 -1.76
N LEU A 319 -7.50 -6.47 -2.53
CA LEU A 319 -6.57 -6.25 -3.64
C LEU A 319 -7.18 -5.40 -4.75
N LEU A 320 -8.47 -5.58 -5.04
CA LEU A 320 -9.18 -4.77 -6.02
C LEU A 320 -9.20 -3.29 -5.61
N GLU A 321 -9.48 -2.99 -4.35
CA GLU A 321 -9.45 -1.61 -3.85
C GLU A 321 -8.06 -1.00 -3.85
N ILE A 322 -7.05 -1.77 -3.41
CA ILE A 322 -5.65 -1.33 -3.50
C ILE A 322 -5.30 -1.00 -4.95
N LEU A 323 -5.62 -1.89 -5.89
CA LEU A 323 -5.32 -1.68 -7.30
C LEU A 323 -6.07 -0.47 -7.88
N VAL A 324 -7.33 -0.24 -7.51
CA VAL A 324 -8.09 0.95 -7.90
C VAL A 324 -7.46 2.23 -7.36
N ALA A 325 -7.05 2.24 -6.09
CA ALA A 325 -6.37 3.38 -5.48
C ALA A 325 -5.04 3.70 -6.18
N VAL A 326 -4.26 2.66 -6.50
CA VAL A 326 -2.99 2.77 -7.25
C VAL A 326 -3.22 3.30 -8.66
N ILE A 327 -4.19 2.73 -9.40
CA ILE A 327 -4.53 3.17 -10.77
C ILE A 327 -4.93 4.64 -10.77
N ARG A 328 -5.75 5.07 -9.80
CA ARG A 328 -6.21 6.47 -9.71
C ARG A 328 -5.04 7.44 -9.51
N LEU A 329 -4.12 7.10 -8.60
CA LEU A 329 -2.94 7.92 -8.33
C LEU A 329 -1.98 7.93 -9.52
N ALA A 330 -1.74 6.76 -10.11
CA ALA A 330 -0.88 6.60 -11.28
C ALA A 330 -1.41 7.37 -12.49
N PHE A 331 -2.72 7.32 -12.73
CA PHE A 331 -3.37 8.06 -13.80
C PHE A 331 -3.17 9.57 -13.64
N PHE A 332 -3.32 10.08 -12.42
CA PHE A 332 -3.09 11.50 -12.11
C PHE A 332 -1.63 11.91 -12.37
N HIS A 333 -0.65 11.16 -11.90
CA HIS A 333 0.77 11.46 -12.16
C HIS A 333 1.12 11.37 -13.64
N ALA A 334 0.61 10.36 -14.34
CA ALA A 334 0.84 10.20 -15.78
C ALA A 334 0.25 11.38 -16.58
N LEU A 335 -0.93 11.88 -16.20
CA LEU A 335 -1.50 13.12 -16.78
C LEU A 335 -0.62 14.33 -16.51
N LEU A 336 -0.13 14.52 -15.28
CA LEU A 336 0.75 15.64 -14.94
C LEU A 336 2.05 15.61 -15.75
N ILE A 337 2.67 14.44 -15.87
CA ILE A 337 3.91 14.25 -16.65
C ILE A 337 3.66 14.53 -18.14
N THR A 338 2.56 14.01 -18.69
CA THR A 338 2.16 14.24 -20.08
C THR A 338 1.94 15.73 -20.34
N GLY A 339 1.21 16.40 -19.44
CA GLY A 339 0.95 17.84 -19.50
C GLY A 339 2.23 18.69 -19.38
N ALA A 340 3.16 18.30 -18.50
CA ALA A 340 4.46 18.94 -18.36
C ALA A 340 5.32 18.78 -19.62
N GLY A 341 5.37 17.56 -20.19
CA GLY A 341 6.06 17.29 -21.46
C GLY A 341 5.49 18.12 -22.61
N LEU A 342 4.15 18.16 -22.75
CA LEU A 342 3.47 18.97 -23.76
C LEU A 342 3.76 20.46 -23.60
N SER A 343 3.66 20.98 -22.38
CA SER A 343 3.89 22.40 -22.07
C SER A 343 5.33 22.80 -22.38
N LEU A 344 6.31 21.99 -21.98
CA LEU A 344 7.73 22.23 -22.25
C LEU A 344 8.02 22.23 -23.76
N TRP A 345 7.43 21.29 -24.51
CA TRP A 345 7.54 21.24 -25.97
C TRP A 345 6.93 22.47 -26.66
N LEU A 346 5.72 22.89 -26.25
CA LEU A 346 5.05 24.06 -26.81
C LEU A 346 5.79 25.37 -26.51
N VAL A 347 6.22 25.58 -25.26
CA VAL A 347 6.91 26.80 -24.83
C VAL A 347 8.23 26.96 -25.58
N THR A 348 9.05 25.92 -25.67
CA THR A 348 10.31 25.97 -26.41
C THR A 348 10.11 26.17 -27.91
N ARG A 349 9.07 25.57 -28.50
CA ARG A 349 8.69 25.82 -29.90
C ARG A 349 8.28 27.28 -30.12
N TYR A 350 7.54 27.87 -29.18
CA TYR A 350 7.13 29.27 -29.23
C TYR A 350 8.33 30.23 -29.12
N LEU A 351 9.21 30.00 -28.15
CA LEU A 351 10.43 30.80 -27.96
C LEU A 351 11.39 30.68 -29.14
N SER A 352 11.52 29.49 -29.73
CA SER A 352 12.37 29.27 -30.91
C SER A 352 11.91 30.06 -32.13
N LYS A 353 10.60 30.29 -32.30
CA LYS A 353 10.08 31.10 -33.42
C LYS A 353 10.41 32.59 -33.27
N ARG A 354 10.54 33.08 -32.03
CA ARG A 354 10.88 34.49 -31.76
C ARG A 354 12.37 34.77 -31.89
N ALA A 355 13.19 33.75 -31.69
CA ALA A 355 14.65 33.87 -31.70
C ALA A 355 15.26 33.81 -33.11
N GLU A 356 14.48 33.54 -34.17
CA GLU A 356 14.98 33.72 -35.54
C GLU A 356 15.18 35.23 -35.77
N PRO A 357 16.44 35.72 -35.80
CA PRO A 357 16.66 37.12 -36.09
C PRO A 357 16.07 37.36 -37.47
N LYS A 358 15.18 38.36 -37.58
CA LYS A 358 14.85 38.94 -38.89
C LYS A 358 16.19 39.32 -39.49
N ILE A 359 16.69 38.49 -40.41
CA ILE A 359 17.81 38.85 -41.26
C ILE A 359 17.29 40.10 -41.95
N MET A 360 17.70 41.28 -41.47
CA MET A 360 17.53 42.49 -42.24
C MET A 360 18.22 42.15 -43.54
N HIS A 361 17.44 41.95 -44.61
CA HIS A 361 18.00 41.94 -45.94
C HIS A 361 18.83 43.21 -46.01
N LYS A 362 20.15 43.03 -46.02
CA LYS A 362 21.07 44.08 -46.42
C LYS A 362 20.47 44.56 -47.75
N PRO A 363 19.95 45.80 -47.83
CA PRO A 363 19.33 46.27 -49.05
C PRO A 363 20.31 46.00 -50.17
N GLU A 364 19.80 45.40 -51.25
CA GLU A 364 20.52 45.23 -52.51
C GLU A 364 21.18 46.57 -52.81
N GLN A 365 22.49 46.63 -52.58
CA GLN A 365 23.30 47.75 -52.95
C GLN A 365 23.36 47.65 -54.46
N GLY A 366 22.51 48.45 -55.12
CA GLY A 366 22.43 48.50 -56.57
C GLY A 366 23.82 48.63 -57.15
N ASP A 367 24.13 47.71 -58.07
CA ASP A 367 25.14 47.92 -59.11
C ASP A 367 24.81 49.23 -59.80
N ASP A 368 25.45 50.33 -59.40
CA ASP A 368 25.73 51.52 -60.21
C ASP A 368 26.41 52.59 -59.33
N ALA A 369 27.72 52.42 -59.09
CA ALA A 369 28.63 53.54 -58.81
C ALA A 369 30.10 53.08 -58.90
N GLN A 370 30.63 53.19 -60.12
CA GLN A 370 31.96 53.67 -60.50
C GLN A 370 33.14 53.54 -59.51
N ASP A 371 34.20 52.94 -60.04
CA ASP A 371 35.60 53.12 -59.65
C ASP A 371 35.91 54.58 -59.24
N GLU A 372 36.16 54.80 -57.95
CA GLU A 372 37.01 55.91 -57.53
C GLU A 372 38.11 55.39 -56.60
N GLN A 373 39.28 55.27 -57.20
CA GLN A 373 40.52 54.76 -56.65
C GLN A 373 41.12 55.80 -55.68
N VAL A 374 40.60 55.88 -54.45
CA VAL A 374 41.23 56.70 -53.40
C VAL A 374 42.33 55.90 -52.72
N SER A 375 43.54 56.08 -53.25
CA SER A 375 44.80 55.78 -52.58
C SER A 375 44.95 56.63 -51.32
N GLY A 376 45.39 56.01 -50.23
CA GLY A 376 46.06 56.70 -49.12
C GLY A 376 45.31 56.68 -47.80
N LEU A 377 45.53 55.62 -47.01
CA LEU A 377 45.47 55.74 -45.55
C LEU A 377 46.73 55.13 -44.92
N PRO A 378 47.42 55.87 -44.04
CA PRO A 378 48.72 55.52 -43.50
C PRO A 378 48.65 54.36 -42.50
N ALA A 379 49.74 53.61 -42.44
CA ALA A 379 49.96 52.50 -41.53
C ALA A 379 49.76 52.91 -40.06
N PRO A 380 49.15 52.05 -39.22
CA PRO A 380 49.10 52.27 -37.78
C PRO A 380 50.52 52.23 -37.17
N PRO A 381 50.78 53.04 -36.12
CA PRO A 381 52.09 53.12 -35.48
C PRO A 381 52.48 51.81 -34.77
N PRO A 382 53.80 51.54 -34.63
CA PRO A 382 54.31 50.32 -34.01
C PRO A 382 53.90 50.22 -32.55
N VAL A 383 53.38 49.05 -32.17
CA VAL A 383 53.08 48.66 -30.78
C VAL A 383 54.40 48.54 -30.00
N PRO A 384 54.54 49.19 -28.83
CA PRO A 384 55.74 49.10 -28.00
C PRO A 384 55.94 47.69 -27.40
N PRO A 385 57.20 47.29 -27.14
CA PRO A 385 57.55 45.96 -26.67
C PRO A 385 57.02 45.69 -25.26
N LEU A 386 56.55 44.45 -25.06
CA LEU A 386 56.21 43.90 -23.75
C LEU A 386 57.39 44.06 -22.79
N GLY A 387 57.17 44.83 -21.74
CA GLY A 387 58.06 44.87 -20.57
C GLY A 387 57.99 43.53 -19.84
N ASN A 388 59.15 42.89 -19.71
CA ASN A 388 59.40 41.86 -18.71
C ASN A 388 59.34 42.53 -17.33
N GLY A 389 58.28 42.23 -16.58
CA GLY A 389 58.17 42.52 -15.15
C GLY A 389 58.58 41.29 -14.33
N PRO A 390 59.26 41.47 -13.19
CA PRO A 390 60.05 40.44 -12.53
C PRO A 390 59.25 39.52 -11.62
N GLU A 391 59.98 38.48 -11.21
CA GLU A 391 59.74 37.51 -10.16
C GLU A 391 59.18 38.07 -8.85
N ASP A 392 58.69 37.14 -8.03
CA ASP A 392 58.31 37.23 -6.62
C ASP A 392 56.89 37.71 -6.28
N GLU A 393 56.04 36.76 -5.86
CA GLU A 393 55.49 36.81 -4.49
C GLU A 393 54.83 35.48 -4.07
N LYS A 394 55.58 34.75 -3.23
CA LYS A 394 55.15 34.07 -2.00
C LYS A 394 53.64 33.78 -1.84
N GLY A 395 53.33 32.48 -1.79
CA GLY A 395 52.07 32.01 -1.19
C GLY A 395 52.00 32.27 0.33
N PRO A 396 50.78 32.25 0.91
CA PRO A 396 50.58 31.97 2.32
C PRO A 396 49.98 30.56 2.55
N PRO A 397 50.09 30.05 3.80
CA PRO A 397 50.06 28.62 4.10
C PRO A 397 48.65 28.07 4.36
N SER A 398 48.60 26.74 4.39
CA SER A 398 47.60 25.89 5.04
C SER A 398 47.05 26.44 6.36
N GLY A 399 45.73 26.47 6.48
CA GLY A 399 44.97 26.39 7.74
C GLY A 399 43.62 25.75 7.41
N ILE A 400 43.30 24.55 7.89
CA ILE A 400 42.78 24.24 9.24
C ILE A 400 41.55 25.11 9.58
N PHE A 401 40.39 24.50 9.34
CA PHE A 401 39.06 24.61 9.98
C PHE A 401 37.92 24.79 8.96
N GLY A 402 37.02 23.79 8.94
CA GLY A 402 35.73 23.82 8.25
C GLY A 402 35.36 22.48 7.68
#